data_AF-A0A3B9M3T8-F1
#
_entry.id   AF-A0A3B9M3T8-F1
#
_cell.length_a   1.000
_cell.length_b   1.000
_cell.length_c   1.000
_cell.angle_alpha   90.00
_cell.angle_beta   90.00
_cell.angle_gamma   90.00
#
_symmetry.space_group_name_H-M   'P 1'
#
loop_
_entity.id
_entity.type
_entity.pdbx_description
1 polymer ?
#
loop_
_entity_poly.entity_id
_entity_poly.type
_entity_poly.pdbx_seq_one_letter_code
_entity_poly.pdbx_strand_id
1 'polypeptide(L)'
;MEEAKVLFTILGLEVTGHVTTMWAIMLFLFLVFVLATRKLEKIPGRFQCLVEYTFEALLNFFSGILGRERARRYFPILATLFLFILISNWSGLLP
;
A
#
# COMPACT_ATOMS: atom_id res chain seq x y z
N MET A 1 -23.15 2.06 14.76
CA MET A 1 -21.83 1.46 14.96
C MET A 1 -21.98 0.04 14.48
N GLU A 2 -21.40 -0.30 13.35
CA GLU A 2 -21.52 -1.66 12.79
C GLU A 2 -20.87 -2.61 13.79
N GLU A 3 -21.65 -3.55 14.33
CA GLU A 3 -21.14 -4.61 15.21
C GLU A 3 -19.97 -5.28 14.49
N ALA A 4 -18.77 -5.22 15.07
CA ALA A 4 -17.59 -5.84 14.50
C ALA A 4 -17.78 -7.35 14.54
N LYS A 5 -18.41 -7.91 13.49
CA LYS A 5 -18.72 -9.32 13.39
C LYS A 5 -17.43 -10.12 13.52
N VAL A 6 -17.31 -10.84 14.64
CA VAL A 6 -16.22 -11.78 14.87
C VAL A 6 -16.41 -12.94 13.90
N LEU A 7 -15.41 -13.17 13.06
CA LEU A 7 -15.46 -14.22 12.04
C LEU A 7 -14.93 -15.54 12.60
N PHE A 8 -13.82 -15.48 13.34
CA PHE A 8 -13.18 -16.63 13.96
C PHE A 8 -12.22 -16.17 15.07
N THR A 9 -11.76 -17.10 15.89
CA THR A 9 -10.82 -16.84 16.98
C THR A 9 -9.52 -17.58 16.72
N ILE A 10 -8.38 -16.88 16.78
CA ILE A 10 -7.04 -17.50 16.70
C ILE A 10 -6.35 -17.33 18.05
N LEU A 11 -5.97 -18.43 18.70
CA LEU A 11 -5.22 -18.41 19.98
C LEU A 11 -5.90 -17.55 21.08
N GLY A 12 -7.23 -17.47 21.08
CA GLY A 12 -7.99 -16.64 22.01
C GLY A 12 -8.17 -15.17 21.59
N LEU A 13 -7.63 -14.76 20.43
CA LEU A 13 -7.85 -13.44 19.86
C LEU A 13 -9.01 -13.47 18.86
N GLU A 14 -10.01 -12.62 19.10
CA GLU A 14 -11.16 -12.44 18.21
C GLU A 14 -10.73 -11.72 16.93
N VAL A 15 -10.91 -12.39 15.78
CA VAL A 15 -10.60 -11.82 14.47
C VAL A 15 -11.91 -11.32 13.84
N THR A 16 -12.00 -10.00 13.70
CA THR A 16 -13.16 -9.33 13.10
C THR A 16 -13.02 -9.24 11.59
N GLY A 17 -14.12 -8.90 10.91
CA GLY A 17 -14.11 -8.60 9.48
C GLY A 17 -13.06 -7.54 9.12
N HIS A 18 -12.92 -6.49 9.93
CA HIS A 18 -11.93 -5.42 9.69
C HIS A 18 -10.48 -5.91 9.71
N VAL A 19 -10.13 -6.79 10.66
CA VAL A 19 -8.78 -7.37 10.74
C VAL A 19 -8.49 -8.21 9.50
N THR A 20 -9.49 -8.97 9.04
CA THR A 20 -9.37 -9.82 7.85
C THR A 20 -9.17 -8.98 6.59
N THR A 21 -9.96 -7.91 6.41
CA THR A 21 -9.81 -6.98 5.28
C THR A 21 -8.45 -6.28 5.30
N MET A 22 -7.97 -5.87 6.48
CA MET A 22 -6.65 -5.28 6.64
C MET A 22 -5.54 -6.24 6.20
N TRP A 23 -5.62 -7.51 6.60
CA TRP A 23 -4.67 -8.54 6.18
C TRP A 23 -4.71 -8.78 4.66
N ALA A 24 -5.89 -8.78 4.06
CA ALA A 24 -6.04 -8.91 2.61
C ALA A 24 -5.39 -7.73 1.86
N ILE A 25 -5.59 -6.49 2.32
CA ILE A 25 -4.96 -5.29 1.75
C ILE A 25 -3.44 -5.36 1.88
N MET A 26 -2.93 -5.74 3.05
CA MET A 26 -1.49 -5.89 3.27
C MET A 26 -0.89 -6.94 2.34
N LEU A 27 -1.55 -8.09 2.19
CA LEU A 27 -1.10 -9.14 1.27
C LEU A 27 -1.11 -8.66 -0.19
N PHE A 28 -2.18 -7.96 -0.60
CA PHE A 28 -2.28 -7.38 -1.94
C PHE A 28 -1.12 -6.40 -2.22
N LEU A 29 -0.90 -5.44 -1.32
CA LEU A 29 0.20 -4.47 -1.44
C LEU A 29 1.56 -5.16 -1.49
N PHE A 30 1.79 -6.13 -0.60
CA PHE A 30 3.03 -6.91 -0.58
C PHE A 30 3.29 -7.59 -1.92
N LEU A 31 2.27 -8.25 -2.48
CA LEU A 31 2.38 -8.89 -3.79
C LEU A 31 2.68 -7.87 -4.90
N VAL A 32 1.95 -6.74 -4.94
CA VAL A 32 2.19 -5.68 -5.94
C VAL A 32 3.65 -5.21 -5.90
N PHE A 33 4.20 -4.91 -4.72
CA PHE A 33 5.59 -4.47 -4.59
C PHE A 33 6.61 -5.55 -4.94
N VAL A 34 6.37 -6.80 -4.54
CA VAL A 34 7.23 -7.93 -4.88
C VAL A 34 7.24 -8.17 -6.40
N LEU A 35 6.08 -8.15 -7.06
CA LEU A 35 5.99 -8.28 -8.51
C LEU A 35 6.66 -7.10 -9.22
N ALA A 36 6.48 -5.88 -8.71
CA ALA A 36 7.10 -4.68 -9.26
C ALA A 36 8.64 -4.67 -9.20
N THR A 37 9.22 -5.28 -8.16
CA THR A 37 10.69 -5.27 -7.92
C THR A 37 11.40 -6.53 -8.43
N ARG A 38 10.66 -7.59 -8.78
CA ARG A 38 11.22 -8.90 -9.14
C ARG A 38 11.99 -8.95 -10.46
N LYS A 39 11.67 -8.10 -11.43
CA LYS A 39 12.27 -8.09 -12.76
C LYS A 39 12.50 -6.66 -13.24
N LEU A 40 13.48 -5.98 -12.65
CA LEU A 40 13.89 -4.65 -13.09
C LEU A 40 14.84 -4.79 -14.29
N GLU A 41 14.38 -4.36 -15.45
CA GLU A 41 15.18 -4.34 -16.68
C GLU A 41 15.64 -2.91 -17.00
N LYS A 42 16.79 -2.77 -17.67
CA LYS A 42 17.29 -1.45 -18.10
C LYS A 42 16.39 -0.79 -19.16
N ILE A 43 15.75 -1.60 -20.00
CA ILE A 43 14.72 -1.16 -20.95
C ILE A 43 13.39 -1.54 -20.29
N PRO A 44 12.65 -0.58 -19.72
CA PRO A 44 11.47 -0.90 -18.92
C PRO A 44 10.35 -1.46 -19.80
N GLY A 45 9.73 -2.55 -19.34
CA GLY A 45 8.47 -3.02 -19.90
C GLY A 45 7.27 -2.14 -19.47
N ARG A 46 6.09 -2.34 -20.08
CA ARG A 46 4.89 -1.52 -19.82
C ARG A 46 4.50 -1.45 -18.34
N PHE A 47 4.61 -2.57 -17.61
CA PHE A 47 4.30 -2.63 -16.19
C PHE A 47 5.35 -1.89 -15.34
N GLN A 48 6.63 -2.04 -15.67
CA GLN A 48 7.71 -1.31 -15.00
C GLN A 48 7.55 0.21 -15.20
N CYS A 49 7.19 0.66 -16.41
CA CYS A 49 6.91 2.08 -16.66
C CYS A 49 5.79 2.64 -15.76
N LEU A 50 4.70 1.89 -15.57
CA LEU A 50 3.59 2.33 -14.70
C LEU A 50 4.04 2.46 -13.23
N VAL A 51 4.81 1.49 -12.75
CA VAL A 51 5.34 1.48 -11.38
C VAL A 51 6.32 2.65 -11.19
N GLU A 52 7.27 2.82 -12.10
CA GLU A 52 8.27 3.90 -12.05
C GLU A 52 7.60 5.27 -12.10
N TYR A 53 6.63 5.47 -12.99
CA TYR A 53 5.86 6.70 -13.06
C TYR A 53 5.13 6.98 -11.74
N THR A 54 4.50 5.96 -11.15
CA THR A 54 3.81 6.10 -9.85
C THR A 54 4.80 6.45 -8.73
N PHE A 55 5.95 5.77 -8.69
CA PHE A 55 7.01 6.04 -7.73
C PHE A 55 7.51 7.48 -7.83
N GLU A 56 7.81 7.94 -9.04
CA GLU A 56 8.29 9.30 -9.30
C GLU A 56 7.23 10.36 -8.97
N ALA A 57 5.96 10.11 -9.31
CA ALA A 57 4.85 10.99 -8.95
C ALA A 57 4.71 11.14 -7.42
N LEU A 58 4.77 10.04 -6.67
CA LEU A 58 4.75 10.07 -5.20
C LEU A 58 5.96 10.80 -4.63
N LEU A 59 7.16 10.56 -5.19
CA LEU A 59 8.38 11.19 -4.71
C LEU A 59 8.34 12.70 -4.94
N ASN A 60 7.86 13.14 -6.10
CA ASN A 60 7.68 14.55 -6.43
C ASN A 60 6.62 15.22 -5.53
N PHE A 61 5.50 14.53 -5.27
CA PHE A 61 4.47 14.99 -4.34
C PHE A 61 5.05 15.23 -2.93
N PHE A 62 5.73 14.24 -2.35
CA PHE A 62 6.33 14.39 -1.03
C PHE A 62 7.48 15.40 -1.02
N SER A 63 8.24 15.50 -2.11
CA SER A 63 9.29 16.52 -2.27
C SER A 63 8.73 17.93 -2.29
N GLY A 64 7.54 18.14 -2.87
CA GLY A 64 6.85 19.43 -2.85
C GLY A 64 6.40 19.85 -1.45
N ILE A 65 6.14 18.88 -0.56
CA ILE A 65 5.65 19.16 0.81
C ILE A 65 6.82 19.30 1.80
N LEU A 66 7.77 18.36 1.81
CA LEU A 66 8.84 18.29 2.81
C LEU A 66 10.19 18.83 2.32
N GLY A 67 10.35 19.06 1.02
CA GLY A 67 11.64 19.29 0.36
C GLY A 67 12.34 17.97 -0.03
N ARG A 68 13.19 18.01 -1.06
CA ARG A 68 13.79 16.82 -1.71
C ARG A 68 14.56 15.90 -0.76
N GLU A 69 15.39 16.44 0.13
CA GLU A 69 16.22 15.62 1.03
C GLU A 69 15.37 14.85 2.04
N ARG A 70 14.44 15.53 2.71
CA ARG A 70 13.55 14.90 3.69
C ARG A 70 12.59 13.93 3.01
N ALA A 71 12.05 14.30 1.85
CA ALA A 71 11.19 13.42 1.08
C ALA A 71 11.89 12.10 0.72
N ARG A 72 13.13 12.13 0.20
CA ARG A 72 13.89 10.89 -0.08
C ARG A 72 14.15 10.07 1.18
N ARG A 73 14.47 10.71 2.30
CA ARG A 73 14.74 10.01 3.58
C ARG A 73 13.51 9.30 4.13
N TYR A 74 12.35 9.95 4.07
CA TYR A 74 11.10 9.42 4.63
C TYR A 74 10.22 8.71 3.60
N PHE A 75 10.64 8.69 2.33
CA PHE A 75 9.86 8.15 1.22
C PHE A 75 9.30 6.75 1.50
N PRO A 76 10.07 5.76 2.00
CA PRO A 76 9.53 4.42 2.18
C PRO A 76 8.34 4.37 3.14
N ILE A 77 8.38 5.13 4.23
CA ILE A 77 7.29 5.20 5.21
C ILE A 77 6.12 5.99 4.64
N LEU A 78 6.38 7.14 4.01
CA LEU A 78 5.34 7.99 3.44
C LEU A 78 4.59 7.27 2.32
N ALA A 79 5.30 6.62 1.40
CA ALA A 79 4.71 5.90 0.28
C ALA A 79 3.90 4.68 0.75
N THR A 80 4.43 3.89 1.69
CA THR A 80 3.72 2.70 2.20
C THR A 80 2.46 3.08 2.95
N LEU A 81 2.52 4.05 3.86
CA LEU A 81 1.34 4.53 4.58
C LEU A 81 0.32 5.16 3.63
N PHE A 82 0.77 5.98 2.68
CA PHE A 82 -0.12 6.61 1.71
C PHE A 82 -0.87 5.58 0.88
N LEU A 83 -0.17 4.59 0.32
CA LEU A 83 -0.79 3.56 -0.52
C LEU A 83 -1.69 2.63 0.30
N PHE A 84 -1.29 2.28 1.52
CA PHE A 84 -2.12 1.51 2.45
C PHE A 84 -3.43 2.23 2.78
N ILE A 85 -3.36 3.50 3.19
CA ILE A 85 -4.54 4.29 3.53
C ILE A 85 -5.43 4.49 2.30
N LEU A 86 -4.84 4.78 1.13
CA LEU A 86 -5.58 4.96 -0.12
C LEU A 86 -6.41 3.71 -0.47
N ILE A 87 -5.78 2.53 -0.46
CA ILE A 87 -6.46 1.27 -0.79
C ILE A 87 -7.45 0.88 0.29
N SER A 88 -7.11 1.09 1.56
CA SER A 88 -8.03 0.84 2.67
C SER A 88 -9.29 1.68 2.55
N ASN A 89 -9.17 2.96 2.22
CA ASN A 89 -10.32 3.84 2.01
C ASN A 89 -11.15 3.41 0.79
N TRP A 90 -10.50 2.97 -0.30
CA TRP A 90 -11.20 2.45 -1.47
C TRP A 90 -11.87 1.10 -1.22
N SER A 91 -11.31 0.22 -0.38
CA SER A 91 -11.95 -1.04 -0.04
C SER A 91 -13.27 -0.86 0.71
N GLY A 92 -13.41 0.24 1.47
CA GLY A 92 -14.66 0.58 2.16
C GLY A 92 -15.77 1.09 1.22
N LEU A 93 -15.45 1.38 -0.05
CA LEU A 93 -16.42 1.73 -1.09
C LEU A 93 -16.91 0.50 -1.87
N LEU A 94 -16.27 -0.66 -1.69
CA LEU A 94 -16.75 -1.91 -2.26
C LEU A 94 -17.97 -2.39 -1.46
N PRO A 95 -19.08 -2.74 -2.12
CA PRO A 95 -20.28 -3.24 -1.45
C PRO A 95 -20.05 -4.60 -0.77
#